data_AF-A0A957PRL2-F1
#
_entry.id   AF-A0A957PRL2-F1
#
_cell.length_a   1.000
_cell.length_b   1.000
_cell.length_c   1.000
_cell.angle_alpha   90.00
_cell.angle_beta   90.00
_cell.angle_gamma   90.00
#
_symmetry.space_group_name_H-M   'P 1'
#
loop_
_entity.id
_entity.type
_entity.pdbx_description
1 polymer ?
#
loop_
_entity_poly.entity_id
_entity_poly.type
_entity_poly.pdbx_seq_one_letter_code
_entity_poly.pdbx_strand_id
1 'polypeptide(L)'
;MTQLLTLSPQNPSLELIRQASAVIQRRGLVAFPTETVYGLGANALDEEAVAKIFHAKGRPSNDPLIVHVASVEDMKLVAAEIPPVVSTLAAHFCPGPLTFVLPKL
;
A
#
# COMPACT_ATOMS: atom_id res chain seq x y z
N MET A 1 14.80 -12.77 8.51
CA MET A 1 13.97 -13.93 8.86
C MET A 1 12.52 -13.55 8.64
N THR A 2 11.75 -14.36 7.92
CA THR A 2 10.33 -14.08 7.65
C THR A 2 9.48 -14.57 8.80
N GLN A 3 8.53 -13.77 9.26
CA GLN A 3 7.53 -14.15 10.26
C GLN A 3 6.18 -14.33 9.59
N LEU A 4 5.48 -15.41 9.93
CA LEU A 4 4.11 -15.67 9.47
C LEU A 4 3.14 -15.30 10.59
N LEU A 5 2.30 -14.30 10.34
CA LEU A 5 1.25 -13.88 11.27
C LEU A 5 -0.11 -14.36 10.75
N THR A 6 -0.77 -15.25 11.49
CA THR A 6 -2.11 -15.75 11.13
C THR A 6 -3.17 -14.84 11.73
N LEU A 7 -4.05 -14.30 10.89
CA LEU A 7 -5.12 -13.37 11.29
C LEU A 7 -6.42 -13.70 10.55
N SER A 8 -7.56 -13.33 11.17
CA SER A 8 -8.87 -13.37 10.51
C SER A 8 -9.02 -12.17 9.58
N PRO A 9 -9.34 -12.35 8.28
CA PRO A 9 -9.54 -11.23 7.36
C PRO A 9 -10.72 -10.34 7.75
N GLN A 10 -11.79 -10.91 8.32
CA GLN A 10 -13.00 -10.17 8.69
C GLN A 10 -12.87 -9.43 10.03
N ASN A 11 -11.97 -9.91 10.90
CA ASN A 11 -11.74 -9.30 12.21
C ASN A 11 -10.26 -9.47 12.61
N PRO A 12 -9.34 -8.70 12.00
CA PRO A 12 -7.91 -8.86 12.22
C PRO A 12 -7.51 -8.39 13.63
N SER A 13 -6.63 -9.15 14.28
CA SER A 13 -6.07 -8.72 15.57
C SER A 13 -5.27 -7.43 15.41
N LEU A 14 -5.70 -6.36 16.10
CA LEU A 14 -5.00 -5.08 16.10
C LEU A 14 -3.56 -5.19 16.60
N GLU A 15 -3.27 -6.13 17.49
CA GLU A 15 -1.91 -6.39 17.94
C GLU A 15 -1.02 -6.90 16.80
N LEU A 16 -1.49 -7.89 16.04
CA LEU A 16 -0.76 -8.42 14.90
C LEU A 16 -0.59 -7.38 13.78
N ILE A 17 -1.62 -6.57 13.54
CA ILE A 17 -1.54 -5.43 12.60
C ILE A 17 -0.48 -4.42 13.05
N ARG A 18 -0.40 -4.12 14.35
CA ARG A 18 0.65 -3.24 14.90
C ARG A 18 2.04 -3.84 14.75
N GLN A 19 2.20 -5.14 14.94
CA GLN A 19 3.47 -5.83 14.70
C GLN A 19 3.92 -5.68 13.24
N ALA A 20 3.02 -5.91 12.28
CA ALA A 20 3.31 -5.72 10.86
C ALA A 20 3.59 -4.25 10.51
N SER A 21 2.84 -3.31 11.08
CA SER A 21 3.08 -1.87 10.90
C SER A 21 4.46 -1.45 11.40
N ALA A 22 4.93 -1.98 12.53
CA ALA A 22 6.27 -1.73 13.03
C ALA A 22 7.38 -2.23 12.08
N VAL A 23 7.13 -3.30 11.33
CA VAL A 23 8.05 -3.77 10.27
C VAL A 23 8.13 -2.73 9.15
N ILE A 24 6.99 -2.21 8.67
CA ILE A 24 6.95 -1.14 7.63
C ILE A 24 7.69 0.11 8.11
N GLN A 25 7.45 0.55 9.35
CA GLN A 25 8.10 1.73 9.94
C GLN A 25 9.63 1.58 10.04
N ARG A 26 10.13 0.35 10.13
CA ARG A 26 11.57 0.02 10.18
C ARG A 26 12.15 -0.33 8.81
N ARG A 27 11.55 0.19 7.72
CA ARG A 27 11.94 -0.08 6.32
C ARG A 27 11.89 -1.57 5.94
N GLY A 28 11.07 -2.36 6.63
CA GLY A 28 10.85 -3.77 6.34
C GLY A 28 9.79 -3.98 5.27
N LEU A 29 9.62 -5.24 4.87
CA LEU A 29 8.61 -5.66 3.90
C LEU A 29 7.51 -6.45 4.60
N VAL A 30 6.26 -6.24 4.18
CA VAL A 30 5.12 -7.01 4.65
C VAL A 30 4.34 -7.51 3.44
N ALA A 31 4.12 -8.82 3.37
CA ALA A 31 3.14 -9.40 2.46
C ALA A 31 1.77 -9.43 3.15
N PHE A 32 0.73 -8.89 2.53
CA PHE A 32 -0.60 -8.78 3.13
C PHE A 32 -1.72 -9.05 2.12
N PRO A 33 -2.86 -9.61 2.56
CA PRO A 33 -4.01 -9.84 1.68
C PRO A 33 -4.72 -8.52 1.34
N THR A 34 -5.30 -8.45 0.14
CA THR A 34 -6.29 -7.45 -0.28
C THR A 34 -7.51 -8.16 -0.86
N GLU A 35 -8.54 -7.43 -1.27
CA GLU A 35 -9.69 -7.97 -1.99
C GLU A 35 -9.36 -8.45 -3.41
N THR A 36 -8.22 -8.04 -3.97
CA THR A 36 -7.77 -8.44 -5.31
C THR A 36 -6.75 -9.57 -5.26
N VAL A 37 -5.55 -9.29 -4.75
CA VAL A 37 -4.41 -10.21 -4.66
C VAL A 37 -3.55 -9.89 -3.44
N TYR A 38 -2.62 -10.76 -3.08
CA TYR A 38 -1.61 -10.42 -2.07
C TYR A 38 -0.67 -9.32 -2.58
N GLY A 39 -0.50 -8.30 -1.77
CA GLY A 39 0.49 -7.24 -1.97
C GLY A 39 1.79 -7.56 -1.24
N LEU A 40 2.93 -7.09 -1.77
CA LEU A 40 4.19 -6.96 -1.03
C LEU A 40 4.44 -5.47 -0.81
N GLY A 41 4.22 -5.00 0.41
CA GLY A 41 4.29 -3.59 0.78
C GLY A 41 5.56 -3.20 1.51
N ALA A 42 5.88 -1.92 1.41
CA ALA A 42 6.90 -1.17 2.13
C ALA A 42 6.36 0.25 2.39
N ASN A 43 7.08 1.08 3.13
CA ASN A 43 6.72 2.49 3.27
C ASN A 43 6.91 3.20 1.91
N ALA A 44 5.82 3.66 1.30
CA ALA A 44 5.84 4.31 -0.02
C ALA A 44 6.61 5.65 -0.05
N LEU A 45 6.80 6.27 1.12
CA LEU A 45 7.55 7.53 1.27
C LEU A 45 9.05 7.31 1.52
N ASP A 46 9.51 6.06 1.56
CA ASP A 46 10.89 5.69 1.84
C ASP A 46 11.48 4.91 0.65
N GLU A 47 12.35 5.55 -0.12
CA GLU A 47 12.94 4.98 -1.32
C GLU A 47 13.75 3.71 -1.04
N GLU A 48 14.48 3.65 0.07
CA GLU A 48 15.25 2.46 0.47
C GLU A 48 14.33 1.29 0.80
N ALA A 49 13.18 1.56 1.44
CA ALA A 49 12.19 0.54 1.73
C ALA A 49 11.54 0.02 0.43
N VAL A 50 11.21 0.92 -0.51
CA VAL A 50 10.62 0.57 -1.81
C VAL A 50 11.60 -0.26 -2.66
N ALA A 51 12.89 0.09 -2.68
CA ALA A 51 13.91 -0.66 -3.41
C ALA A 51 13.96 -2.15 -3.02
N LYS A 52 13.67 -2.47 -1.74
CA LYS A 52 13.61 -3.85 -1.26
C LYS A 52 12.48 -4.66 -1.91
N ILE A 53 11.38 -4.04 -2.33
CA ILE A 53 10.29 -4.73 -3.07
C ILE A 53 10.83 -5.23 -4.41
N PHE A 54 11.51 -4.37 -5.17
CA PHE A 54 12.09 -4.73 -6.46
C PHE A 54 13.12 -5.85 -6.33
N HIS A 55 14.02 -5.73 -5.35
CA HIS A 55 15.01 -6.76 -5.04
C HIS A 55 14.35 -8.10 -4.67
N ALA A 56 13.36 -8.10 -3.78
CA ALA A 56 12.69 -9.32 -3.32
C ALA A 56 11.90 -10.02 -4.43
N LYS A 57 11.29 -9.26 -5.36
CA LYS A 57 10.49 -9.82 -6.46
C LYS A 57 11.31 -10.13 -7.72
N GLY A 58 12.59 -9.71 -7.78
CA GLY A 58 13.35 -9.72 -9.03
C GLY A 58 12.71 -8.88 -10.13
N ARG A 59 11.98 -7.81 -9.75
CA ARG A 59 11.21 -6.97 -10.68
C ARG A 59 12.12 -5.85 -11.23
N PRO A 60 12.08 -5.55 -12.54
CA PRO A 60 12.74 -4.37 -13.09
C PRO A 60 12.32 -3.09 -12.36
N SER A 61 13.26 -2.18 -12.10
CA SER A 61 13.00 -0.93 -11.35
C SER A 61 12.12 0.07 -12.12
N ASN A 62 11.93 -0.12 -13.42
CA ASN A 62 11.10 0.72 -14.27
C ASN A 62 9.61 0.30 -14.29
N ASP A 63 9.25 -0.76 -13.55
CA ASP A 63 7.87 -1.26 -13.50
C ASP A 63 7.16 -0.72 -12.23
N PRO A 64 6.26 0.27 -12.37
CA PRO A 64 5.79 1.07 -11.24
C PRO A 64 5.00 0.26 -10.20
N LEU A 65 4.95 0.80 -8.99
CA LEU A 65 4.20 0.26 -7.85
C LEU A 65 2.98 1.13 -7.55
N ILE A 66 1.89 0.48 -7.11
CA ILE A 66 0.67 1.17 -6.66
C ILE A 66 0.82 1.54 -5.18
N VAL A 67 0.61 2.81 -4.85
CA VAL A 67 0.53 3.26 -3.46
C VAL A 67 -0.86 2.97 -2.92
N HIS A 68 -0.95 2.25 -1.80
CA HIS A 68 -2.20 2.00 -1.09
C HIS A 68 -2.38 3.09 -0.02
N VAL A 69 -3.58 3.66 0.06
CA VAL A 69 -3.98 4.66 1.06
C VAL A 69 -5.19 4.16 1.86
N ALA A 70 -5.30 4.58 3.12
CA ALA A 70 -6.38 4.11 4.00
C ALA A 70 -7.68 4.93 3.84
N SER A 71 -7.57 6.14 3.31
CA SER A 71 -8.67 7.06 3.06
C SER A 71 -8.50 7.81 1.74
N VAL A 72 -9.57 8.42 1.23
CA VAL A 72 -9.50 9.27 0.02
C VAL A 72 -8.68 10.54 0.31
N GLU A 73 -8.75 11.04 1.53
CA GLU A 73 -8.00 12.19 2.01
C GLU A 73 -6.48 11.94 1.95
N ASP A 74 -6.04 10.73 2.30
CA ASP A 74 -4.63 10.32 2.28
C ASP A 74 -4.01 10.31 0.88
N MET A 75 -4.81 10.34 -0.20
CA MET A 75 -4.28 10.51 -1.57
C MET A 75 -3.44 11.79 -1.69
N LYS A 76 -3.79 12.84 -0.94
CA LYS A 76 -3.07 14.13 -0.92
C LYS A 76 -1.65 14.02 -0.35
N LEU A 77 -1.30 12.91 0.29
CA LEU A 77 0.06 12.67 0.79
C LEU A 77 1.02 12.27 -0.35
N VAL A 78 0.51 11.83 -1.50
CA VAL A 78 1.32 11.23 -2.57
C VAL A 78 0.99 11.72 -3.99
N ALA A 79 -0.15 12.40 -4.17
CA ALA A 79 -0.60 12.89 -5.47
C ALA A 79 -0.88 14.40 -5.44
N ALA A 80 -0.56 15.07 -6.55
CA ALA A 80 -0.85 16.46 -6.82
C ALA A 80 -2.01 16.59 -7.83
N GLU A 81 -2.59 17.79 -7.92
CA GLU A 81 -3.58 18.16 -8.96
C GLU A 81 -4.77 17.20 -9.09
N ILE A 82 -5.29 16.68 -7.96
CA ILE A 82 -6.38 15.70 -7.95
C ILE A 82 -7.66 16.31 -8.57
N PRO A 83 -8.11 15.84 -9.74
CA PRO A 83 -9.26 16.44 -10.41
C PRO A 83 -10.58 16.05 -9.71
N PRO A 84 -11.64 16.86 -9.80
CA PRO A 84 -12.92 16.60 -9.12
C PRO A 84 -13.54 15.23 -9.43
N VAL A 85 -13.33 14.71 -10.66
CA VAL A 85 -13.80 13.38 -11.06
C VAL A 85 -13.24 12.25 -10.20
N VAL A 86 -12.01 12.40 -9.69
CA VAL A 86 -11.39 11.39 -8.80
C VAL A 86 -12.12 11.35 -7.47
N SER A 87 -12.48 12.49 -6.90
CA SER A 87 -13.28 12.53 -5.66
C SER A 87 -14.64 11.90 -5.86
N THR A 88 -15.31 12.14 -7.00
CA THR A 88 -16.59 11.50 -7.33
C THR A 88 -16.44 9.98 -7.44
N LEU A 89 -15.44 9.49 -8.17
CA LEU A 89 -15.21 8.05 -8.32
C LEU A 89 -14.81 7.40 -7.00
N ALA A 90 -13.90 8.01 -6.25
CA ALA A 90 -13.43 7.49 -4.97
C ALA A 90 -14.58 7.39 -3.95
N ALA A 91 -15.52 8.34 -3.93
CA ALA A 91 -16.69 8.28 -3.06
C ALA A 91 -17.62 7.06 -3.32
N HIS A 92 -17.60 6.50 -4.54
CA HIS A 92 -18.45 5.37 -4.91
C HIS A 92 -17.70 4.04 -4.93
N PHE A 93 -16.41 4.05 -5.24
CA PHE A 93 -15.62 2.84 -5.51
C PHE A 93 -14.50 2.59 -4.50
N CYS A 94 -14.24 3.52 -3.56
CA CYS A 94 -13.25 3.33 -2.50
C CYS A 94 -13.94 3.19 -1.12
N PRO A 95 -13.50 2.23 -0.27
CA PRO A 95 -12.50 1.19 -0.52
C PRO A 95 -12.94 0.18 -1.59
N GLY A 96 -12.03 -0.21 -2.49
CA GLY A 96 -12.33 -1.16 -3.56
C GLY A 96 -11.27 -1.20 -4.66
N PRO A 97 -11.49 -2.04 -5.70
CA PRO A 97 -10.47 -2.44 -6.67
C PRO A 97 -10.29 -1.41 -7.81
N LEU A 98 -10.24 -0.12 -7.47
CA LEU A 98 -10.03 0.98 -8.40
C LEU A 98 -8.70 1.69 -8.08
N THR A 99 -7.84 1.82 -9.09
CA THR A 99 -6.57 2.54 -8.98
C THR A 99 -6.59 3.77 -9.88
N PHE A 100 -6.13 4.91 -9.35
CA PHE A 100 -5.99 6.16 -10.10
C PHE A 100 -4.54 6.40 -10.49
N VAL A 101 -4.30 6.86 -11.72
CA VAL A 101 -3.00 7.39 -12.15
C VAL A 101 -3.10 8.90 -12.11
N LEU A 102 -2.30 9.53 -11.24
CA LEU A 102 -2.33 10.97 -10.96
C LEU A 102 -0.91 11.54 -11.01
N PRO A 103 -0.76 12.85 -11.21
CA PRO A 103 0.53 13.51 -11.01
C PRO A 103 1.06 13.21 -9.61
N LYS A 104 2.33 12.80 -9.54
CA LYS A 104 3.03 12.61 -8.26
C LYS A 104 3.20 13.97 -7.56
N LEU A 105 3.11 13.96 -6.22
CA LEU A 105 3.49 15.09 -5.37
C LEU A 105 5.01 15.37 -5.39
#